data_AF-A0A936YF49-F1
#
_entry.id   AF-A0A936YF49-F1
#
_cell.length_a   1.000
_cell.length_b   1.000
_cell.length_c   1.000
_cell.angle_alpha   90.00
_cell.angle_beta   90.00
_cell.angle_gamma   90.00
#
_symmetry.space_group_name_H-M   'P 1'
#
loop_
_entity.id
_entity.type
_entity.pdbx_description
1 polymer ?
#
loop_
_entity_poly.entity_id
_entity_poly.type
_entity_poly.pdbx_seq_one_letter_code
_entity_poly.pdbx_strand_id
1 'polypeptide(L)'
;MRMVGFCGGDLIRELGYSGDMEIFYSCIHRYVTSKDIETNYSLIVDKLYRRYLKREELDDALRMMDNIENIFKTITSQSVDWVGLGLNIEETYLDISEYYLHLVFRKYFNSFRECVNSYRHCYDKYKDNNVVKTIFTDPVWFTYENLRTLSEYDEHDGIPFWWATKENSYGIKKPTILRKDNE
;
A
#
# COMPACT_ATOMS: atom_id res chain seq x y z
N MET A 1 6.96 -12.06 7.63
CA MET A 1 6.71 -10.90 6.72
C MET A 1 6.67 -9.62 7.53
N ARG A 2 6.70 -8.43 6.91
CA ARG A 2 6.65 -7.15 7.64
C ARG A 2 5.24 -6.59 7.63
N MET A 3 4.86 -5.92 8.71
CA MET A 3 3.59 -5.22 8.79
C MET A 3 3.63 -3.93 7.97
N VAL A 4 2.56 -3.67 7.24
CA VAL A 4 2.40 -2.50 6.37
C VAL A 4 1.07 -1.82 6.64
N GLY A 5 0.96 -0.57 6.23
CA GLY A 5 -0.19 0.26 6.52
C GLY A 5 -0.17 1.58 5.77
N PHE A 6 -1.22 2.36 5.96
CA PHE A 6 -1.28 3.72 5.46
C PHE A 6 -0.76 4.70 6.51
N CYS A 7 -0.08 5.74 6.02
CA CYS A 7 0.36 6.89 6.80
C CYS A 7 -0.19 8.16 6.17
N GLY A 8 -0.72 9.07 7.00
CA GLY A 8 -1.19 10.38 6.57
C GLY A 8 -1.34 11.32 7.76
N GLY A 9 -0.74 12.50 7.67
CA GLY A 9 -0.58 13.39 8.83
C GLY A 9 0.21 12.68 9.94
N ASP A 10 -0.26 12.78 11.17
CA ASP A 10 0.33 12.11 12.34
C ASP A 10 -0.25 10.70 12.59
N LEU A 11 -1.06 10.17 11.67
CA LEU A 11 -1.74 8.88 11.83
C LEU A 11 -1.12 7.78 10.97
N ILE A 12 -0.81 6.66 11.63
CA ILE A 12 -0.42 5.40 11.01
C ILE A 12 -1.52 4.38 11.27
N ARG A 13 -1.93 3.65 10.24
CA ARG A 13 -2.91 2.56 10.34
C ARG A 13 -2.33 1.30 9.74
N GLU A 14 -1.94 0.38 10.61
CA GLU A 14 -1.48 -0.95 10.25
C GLU A 14 -2.61 -1.81 9.69
N LEU A 15 -2.35 -2.52 8.58
CA LEU A 15 -3.37 -3.21 7.78
C LEU A 15 -3.12 -4.72 7.62
N GLY A 16 -1.91 -5.19 7.87
CA GLY A 16 -1.56 -6.61 7.77
C GLY A 16 -0.13 -6.78 7.30
N TYR A 17 0.21 -7.99 6.86
CA TYR A 17 1.50 -8.24 6.23
C TYR A 17 1.57 -7.62 4.83
N SER A 18 2.80 -7.44 4.32
CA SER A 18 3.00 -6.99 2.93
C SER A 18 2.23 -7.85 1.91
N GLY A 19 2.09 -9.16 2.17
CA GLY A 19 1.26 -10.07 1.39
C GLY A 19 -0.21 -9.67 1.36
N ASP A 20 -0.81 -9.34 2.50
CA ASP A 20 -2.22 -8.91 2.56
C ASP A 20 -2.47 -7.64 1.74
N MET A 21 -1.53 -6.70 1.78
CA MET A 21 -1.56 -5.47 0.99
C MET A 21 -1.47 -5.75 -0.51
N GLU A 22 -0.64 -6.70 -0.92
CA GLU A 22 -0.54 -7.10 -2.33
C GLU A 22 -1.81 -7.82 -2.82
N ILE A 23 -2.44 -8.63 -1.97
CA ILE A 23 -3.75 -9.23 -2.27
C ILE A 23 -4.81 -8.14 -2.46
N PHE A 24 -4.80 -7.08 -1.62
CA PHE A 24 -5.69 -5.94 -1.79
C PHE A 24 -5.53 -5.27 -3.17
N TYR A 25 -4.30 -4.91 -3.54
CA TYR A 25 -4.04 -4.29 -4.84
C TYR A 25 -4.28 -5.23 -6.03
N SER A 26 -3.98 -6.52 -5.88
CA SER A 26 -4.27 -7.53 -6.90
C SER A 26 -5.77 -7.69 -7.13
N CYS A 27 -6.58 -7.62 -6.07
CA CYS A 27 -8.04 -7.58 -6.18
C CYS A 27 -8.51 -6.31 -6.91
N ILE A 28 -7.94 -5.13 -6.61
CA ILE A 28 -8.28 -3.89 -7.33
C ILE A 28 -7.97 -4.07 -8.82
N HIS A 29 -6.77 -4.57 -9.14
CA HIS A 29 -6.38 -4.75 -10.53
C HIS A 29 -7.31 -5.72 -11.27
N ARG A 30 -7.58 -6.88 -10.66
CA ARG A 30 -8.36 -7.96 -11.26
C ARG A 30 -9.85 -7.63 -11.42
N TYR A 31 -10.44 -6.90 -10.47
CA TYR A 31 -11.89 -6.71 -10.43
C TYR A 31 -12.36 -5.31 -10.78
N VAL A 32 -11.46 -4.32 -10.78
CA VAL A 32 -11.77 -2.93 -11.11
C VAL A 32 -11.07 -2.54 -12.41
N THR A 33 -9.75 -2.40 -12.40
CA THR A 33 -9.03 -1.78 -13.53
C THR A 33 -9.01 -2.64 -14.79
N SER A 34 -9.10 -3.96 -14.66
CA SER A 34 -9.18 -4.86 -15.83
C SER A 34 -10.54 -4.79 -16.54
N LYS A 35 -11.59 -4.31 -15.86
CA LYS A 35 -12.97 -4.26 -16.35
C LYS A 35 -13.40 -2.87 -16.80
N ASP A 36 -12.73 -1.83 -16.30
CA ASP A 36 -12.95 -0.44 -16.67
C ASP A 36 -11.60 0.18 -17.09
N ILE A 37 -11.34 0.11 -18.40
CA ILE A 37 -10.09 0.61 -19.01
C ILE A 37 -10.16 2.14 -19.24
N GLU A 38 -11.36 2.71 -19.23
CA GLU A 38 -11.56 4.14 -19.47
C GLU A 38 -11.28 4.97 -18.22
N THR A 39 -11.64 4.45 -17.03
CA THR A 39 -11.36 5.14 -15.77
C THR A 39 -9.90 4.97 -15.35
N ASN A 40 -9.21 6.10 -15.18
CA ASN A 40 -7.83 6.12 -14.71
C ASN A 40 -7.75 5.98 -13.17
N TYR A 41 -7.43 4.78 -12.67
CA TYR A 41 -7.23 4.50 -11.24
C TYR A 41 -5.79 4.68 -10.75
N SER A 42 -4.91 5.36 -11.51
CA SER A 42 -3.47 5.49 -11.19
C SER A 42 -3.18 6.07 -9.81
N LEU A 43 -4.03 6.95 -9.26
CA LEU A 43 -3.81 7.44 -7.89
C LEU A 43 -3.80 6.30 -6.86
N ILE A 44 -4.59 5.25 -7.07
CA ILE A 44 -4.64 4.10 -6.17
C ILE A 44 -3.61 3.04 -6.57
N VAL A 45 -3.68 2.52 -7.80
CA VAL A 45 -2.89 1.35 -8.22
C VAL A 45 -1.44 1.68 -8.60
N ASP A 46 -1.09 2.96 -8.66
CA ASP A 46 0.25 3.43 -9.00
C ASP A 46 0.83 4.27 -7.86
N LYS A 47 0.18 5.41 -7.57
CA LYS A 47 0.70 6.37 -6.59
C LYS A 47 0.60 5.86 -5.16
N LEU A 48 -0.60 5.50 -4.69
CA LEU A 48 -0.75 4.95 -3.34
C LEU A 48 -0.04 3.59 -3.22
N TYR A 49 -0.03 2.81 -4.30
CA TYR A 49 0.68 1.53 -4.36
C TYR A 49 2.18 1.68 -4.15
N ARG A 50 2.90 2.55 -4.86
CA ARG A 50 4.38 2.57 -4.79
C ARG A 50 5.04 3.90 -4.47
N ARG A 51 4.28 4.98 -4.41
CA ARG A 51 4.76 6.34 -4.16
C ARG A 51 3.97 6.94 -3.00
N TYR A 52 3.29 8.04 -3.27
CA TYR A 52 2.59 8.85 -2.31
C TYR A 52 1.54 9.72 -3.03
N LEU A 53 0.56 10.20 -2.27
CA LEU A 53 -0.47 11.13 -2.71
C LEU A 53 -0.23 12.51 -2.10
N LYS A 54 -0.28 13.53 -2.95
CA LYS A 54 -0.21 14.94 -2.57
C LYS A 54 -1.59 15.49 -2.23
N ARG A 55 -1.62 16.66 -1.59
CA ARG A 55 -2.84 17.34 -1.14
C ARG A 55 -3.91 17.42 -2.22
N GLU A 56 -3.51 17.90 -3.39
CA GLU A 56 -4.35 18.15 -4.56
C GLU A 56 -4.93 16.88 -5.18
N GLU A 57 -4.42 15.70 -4.80
CA GLU A 57 -4.84 14.40 -5.33
C GLU A 57 -5.78 13.65 -4.37
N LEU A 58 -5.92 14.10 -3.12
CA LEU A 58 -6.61 13.33 -2.08
C LEU A 58 -8.12 13.24 -2.31
N ASP A 59 -8.74 14.28 -2.83
CA ASP A 59 -10.17 14.27 -3.13
C ASP A 59 -10.49 13.28 -4.26
N ASP A 60 -9.64 13.23 -5.28
CA ASP A 60 -9.76 12.28 -6.40
C ASP A 60 -9.49 10.86 -5.93
N ALA A 61 -8.44 10.65 -5.13
CA ALA A 61 -8.11 9.34 -4.57
C ALA A 61 -9.21 8.82 -3.64
N LEU A 62 -9.84 9.67 -2.82
CA LEU A 62 -11.00 9.30 -2.00
C LEU A 62 -12.17 8.82 -2.86
N ARG A 63 -12.52 9.56 -3.91
CA ARG A 63 -13.58 9.17 -4.84
C ARG A 63 -13.27 7.85 -5.53
N MET A 64 -12.03 7.63 -5.95
CA MET A 64 -11.59 6.36 -6.53
C MET A 64 -11.71 5.22 -5.53
N MET A 65 -11.26 5.42 -4.28
CA MET A 65 -11.34 4.43 -3.22
C MET A 65 -12.79 4.07 -2.87
N ASP A 66 -13.69 5.05 -2.82
CA ASP A 66 -15.13 4.83 -2.62
C ASP A 66 -15.76 4.03 -3.77
N ASN A 67 -15.38 4.34 -5.01
CA ASN A 67 -15.81 3.59 -6.19
C ASN A 67 -15.33 2.13 -6.15
N ILE A 68 -14.05 1.91 -5.80
CA ILE A 68 -13.48 0.57 -5.60
C ILE A 68 -14.26 -0.19 -4.53
N GLU A 69 -14.53 0.43 -3.37
CA GLU A 69 -15.32 -0.18 -2.30
C GLU A 69 -16.72 -0.57 -2.80
N ASN A 70 -17.38 0.30 -3.57
CA ASN A 70 -18.70 0.03 -4.13
C ASN A 70 -18.70 -1.13 -5.13
N ILE A 71 -17.66 -1.27 -5.95
CA ILE A 71 -17.49 -2.44 -6.82
C ILE A 71 -17.30 -3.70 -5.95
N PHE A 72 -16.46 -3.62 -4.90
CA PHE A 72 -16.21 -4.73 -3.99
C PHE A 72 -17.45 -5.15 -3.17
N LYS A 73 -18.47 -4.28 -3.02
CA LYS A 73 -19.78 -4.65 -2.46
C LYS A 73 -20.57 -5.63 -3.35
N THR A 74 -20.25 -5.69 -4.64
CA THR A 74 -20.93 -6.56 -5.61
C THR A 74 -20.24 -7.91 -5.81
N ILE A 75 -19.08 -8.12 -5.17
CA ILE A 75 -18.24 -9.31 -5.35
C ILE A 75 -18.27 -10.15 -4.08
N THR A 76 -18.71 -11.40 -4.20
CA THR A 76 -18.68 -12.35 -3.08
C THR A 76 -17.26 -12.88 -2.88
N SER A 77 -16.83 -13.02 -1.64
CA SER A 77 -15.49 -13.52 -1.29
C SER A 77 -15.26 -14.95 -1.76
N GLN A 78 -16.32 -15.77 -1.87
CA GLN A 78 -16.24 -17.15 -2.35
C GLN A 78 -15.96 -17.23 -3.86
N SER A 79 -16.20 -16.15 -4.61
CA SER A 79 -15.88 -16.09 -6.04
C SER A 79 -14.42 -15.69 -6.32
N VAL A 80 -13.67 -15.33 -5.28
CA VAL A 80 -12.28 -14.89 -5.39
C VAL A 80 -11.34 -16.10 -5.32
N ASP A 81 -10.47 -16.22 -6.32
CA ASP A 81 -9.39 -17.20 -6.33
C ASP A 81 -8.25 -16.74 -5.42
N TRP A 82 -8.43 -16.92 -4.12
CA TRP A 82 -7.46 -16.50 -3.10
C TRP A 82 -6.09 -17.15 -3.27
N VAL A 83 -6.06 -18.44 -3.62
CA VAL A 83 -4.82 -19.19 -3.83
C VAL A 83 -4.10 -18.68 -5.08
N GLY A 84 -4.81 -18.48 -6.18
CA GLY A 84 -4.24 -17.91 -7.40
C GLY A 84 -3.85 -16.43 -7.28
N LEU A 85 -4.32 -15.72 -6.24
CA LEU A 85 -3.82 -14.40 -5.86
C LEU A 85 -2.57 -14.46 -4.97
N GLY A 86 -2.19 -15.65 -4.47
CA GLY A 86 -1.01 -15.83 -3.62
C GLY A 86 -1.28 -15.67 -2.12
N LEU A 87 -2.53 -15.78 -1.68
CA LEU A 87 -2.88 -15.72 -0.26
C LEU A 87 -2.24 -16.90 0.49
N ASN A 88 -1.45 -16.59 1.53
CA ASN A 88 -1.03 -17.59 2.51
C ASN A 88 -2.02 -17.58 3.68
N ILE A 89 -2.84 -18.62 3.81
CA ILE A 89 -3.88 -18.71 4.84
C ILE A 89 -3.31 -18.80 6.27
N GLU A 90 -2.07 -19.25 6.41
CA GLU A 90 -1.38 -19.34 7.71
C GLU A 90 -0.75 -17.99 8.11
N GLU A 91 -0.59 -17.07 7.16
CA GLU A 91 0.11 -15.79 7.34
C GLU A 91 -0.70 -14.63 6.75
N THR A 92 -1.97 -14.52 7.15
CA THR A 92 -2.85 -13.42 6.72
C THR A 92 -3.62 -12.79 7.88
N TYR A 93 -3.82 -11.47 7.81
CA TYR A 93 -4.76 -10.75 8.66
C TYR A 93 -6.13 -10.53 7.99
N LEU A 94 -6.32 -11.03 6.77
CA LEU A 94 -7.59 -10.91 6.06
C LEU A 94 -8.60 -11.92 6.60
N ASP A 95 -9.79 -11.43 6.96
CA ASP A 95 -10.92 -12.29 7.27
C ASP A 95 -11.65 -12.66 5.97
N ILE A 96 -11.18 -13.72 5.31
CA ILE A 96 -11.79 -14.22 4.06
C ILE A 96 -13.11 -14.96 4.28
N SER A 97 -13.58 -15.11 5.54
CA SER A 97 -14.88 -15.69 5.85
C SER A 97 -16.03 -14.71 5.64
N GLU A 98 -15.73 -13.40 5.65
CA GLU A 98 -16.70 -12.33 5.34
C GLU A 98 -17.29 -12.52 3.94
N TYR A 99 -18.59 -12.26 3.78
CA TYR A 99 -19.31 -12.67 2.56
C TYR A 99 -18.95 -11.84 1.32
N TYR A 100 -18.67 -10.55 1.48
CA TYR A 100 -18.35 -9.64 0.37
C TYR A 100 -16.92 -9.13 0.46
N LEU A 101 -16.31 -8.86 -0.70
CA LEU A 101 -14.93 -8.41 -0.79
C LEU A 101 -14.68 -7.09 -0.04
N HIS A 102 -15.66 -6.19 -0.02
CA HIS A 102 -15.54 -4.94 0.74
C HIS A 102 -15.48 -5.15 2.26
N LEU A 103 -16.03 -6.25 2.78
CA LEU A 103 -15.98 -6.59 4.20
C LEU A 103 -14.62 -7.18 4.57
N VAL A 104 -14.06 -8.04 3.72
CA VAL A 104 -12.68 -8.56 3.84
C VAL A 104 -11.68 -7.39 3.96
N PHE A 105 -11.84 -6.37 3.11
CA PHE A 105 -10.96 -5.18 3.09
C PHE A 105 -11.52 -3.96 3.83
N ARG A 106 -12.54 -4.12 4.69
CA ARG A 106 -13.20 -2.99 5.38
C ARG A 106 -12.21 -2.09 6.12
N LYS A 107 -11.20 -2.69 6.75
CA LYS A 107 -10.16 -1.97 7.47
C LYS A 107 -9.32 -1.08 6.53
N TYR A 108 -9.04 -1.54 5.32
CA TYR A 108 -8.24 -0.81 4.32
C TYR A 108 -8.96 0.47 3.89
N PHE A 109 -10.23 0.35 3.49
CA PHE A 109 -11.05 1.49 3.09
C PHE A 109 -11.20 2.52 4.21
N ASN A 110 -11.52 2.07 5.43
CA ASN A 110 -11.66 2.97 6.58
C ASN A 110 -10.35 3.66 6.94
N SER A 111 -9.25 2.91 6.98
CA SER A 111 -7.94 3.45 7.33
C SER A 111 -7.39 4.41 6.30
N PHE A 112 -7.69 4.22 5.00
CA PHE A 112 -7.37 5.22 4.00
C PHE A 112 -8.09 6.54 4.27
N ARG A 113 -9.42 6.50 4.52
CA ARG A 113 -10.20 7.71 4.86
C ARG A 113 -9.69 8.38 6.12
N GLU A 114 -9.36 7.62 7.16
CA GLU A 114 -8.81 8.15 8.42
C GLU A 114 -7.45 8.83 8.22
N CYS A 115 -6.54 8.23 7.44
CA CYS A 115 -5.25 8.83 7.12
C CYS A 115 -5.40 10.11 6.30
N VAL A 116 -6.33 10.17 5.33
CA VAL A 116 -6.63 11.39 4.57
C VAL A 116 -7.20 12.48 5.49
N ASN A 117 -8.10 12.13 6.41
CA ASN A 117 -8.66 13.09 7.37
C ASN A 117 -7.61 13.60 8.37
N SER A 118 -6.73 12.71 8.85
CA SER A 118 -5.62 13.10 9.72
C SER A 118 -4.67 14.05 8.99
N TYR A 119 -4.32 13.73 7.74
CA TYR A 119 -3.53 14.62 6.90
C TYR A 119 -4.17 16.01 6.79
N ARG A 120 -5.48 16.09 6.47
CA ARG A 120 -6.20 17.38 6.36
C ARG A 120 -6.13 18.16 7.67
N HIS A 121 -6.33 17.51 8.81
CA HIS A 121 -6.22 18.14 10.12
C HIS A 121 -4.82 18.72 10.38
N CYS A 122 -3.76 17.96 10.09
CA CYS A 122 -2.39 18.42 10.24
C CYS A 122 -2.06 19.57 9.29
N TYR A 123 -2.52 19.49 8.04
CA TYR A 123 -2.36 20.57 7.06
C TYR A 123 -3.06 21.86 7.53
N ASP A 124 -4.30 21.78 7.99
CA ASP A 124 -5.06 22.96 8.39
C ASP A 124 -4.41 23.66 9.60
N LYS A 125 -3.95 22.86 10.58
CA LYS A 125 -3.38 23.34 11.84
C LYS A 125 -1.92 23.79 11.73
N TYR A 126 -1.10 23.08 10.97
CA TYR A 126 0.35 23.26 10.94
C TYR A 126 0.91 23.68 9.58
N LYS A 127 0.07 23.72 8.52
CA LYS A 127 0.49 23.91 7.13
C LYS A 127 1.57 22.92 6.69
N ASP A 128 1.49 21.73 7.28
CA ASP A 128 2.39 20.63 7.00
C ASP A 128 2.07 20.01 5.64
N ASN A 129 3.04 20.06 4.73
CA ASN A 129 2.93 19.53 3.36
C ASN A 129 3.32 18.05 3.27
N ASN A 130 3.08 17.28 4.33
CA ASN A 130 3.21 15.84 4.33
C ASN A 130 2.36 15.18 3.23
N VAL A 131 2.53 13.86 3.05
CA VAL A 131 1.88 13.10 1.99
C VAL A 131 1.17 11.87 2.57
N VAL A 132 0.21 11.33 1.84
CA VAL A 132 -0.42 10.05 2.19
C VAL A 132 0.29 8.93 1.42
N LYS A 133 0.77 7.89 2.12
CA LYS A 133 1.54 6.80 1.49
C LYS A 133 1.37 5.47 2.20
N THR A 134 1.68 4.37 1.50
CA THR A 134 1.84 3.05 2.11
C THR A 134 3.26 2.89 2.63
N ILE A 135 3.40 2.43 3.88
CA ILE A 135 4.69 2.29 4.58
C ILE A 135 4.76 0.97 5.35
N PHE A 136 5.95 0.59 5.78
CA PHE A 136 6.12 -0.33 6.90
C PHE A 136 5.67 0.33 8.21
N THR A 137 4.95 -0.40 9.06
CA THR A 137 4.47 0.09 10.37
C THR A 137 5.38 -0.29 11.53
N ASP A 138 6.36 -1.16 11.29
CA ASP A 138 7.41 -1.47 12.28
C ASP A 138 8.23 -0.21 12.62
N PRO A 139 8.48 0.12 13.91
CA PRO A 139 9.14 1.36 14.31
C PRO A 139 10.51 1.62 13.66
N VAL A 140 11.31 0.57 13.45
CA VAL A 140 12.64 0.71 12.85
C VAL A 140 12.49 1.10 11.38
N TRP A 141 11.61 0.41 10.66
CA TRP A 141 11.38 0.70 9.24
C TRP A 141 10.64 2.01 9.01
N PHE A 142 9.71 2.35 9.89
CA PHE A 142 9.04 3.64 9.87
C PHE A 142 10.03 4.80 9.97
N THR A 143 11.07 4.66 10.81
CA THR A 143 12.14 5.66 10.91
C THR A 143 12.85 5.85 9.56
N TYR A 144 13.16 4.76 8.85
CA TYR A 144 13.73 4.85 7.50
C TYR A 144 12.76 5.45 6.48
N GLU A 145 11.47 5.09 6.53
CA GLU A 145 10.44 5.64 5.63
C GLU A 145 10.20 7.14 5.84
N ASN A 146 10.41 7.66 7.06
CA ASN A 146 10.34 9.10 7.35
C ASN A 146 11.58 9.88 6.90
N LEU A 147 12.74 9.22 6.85
CA LEU A 147 13.96 9.83 6.33
C LEU A 147 14.01 9.85 4.80
N ARG A 148 13.21 9.01 4.14
CA ARG A 148 13.13 8.91 2.69
C ARG A 148 12.47 10.15 2.08
N THR A 149 13.15 10.77 1.13
CA THR A 149 12.69 11.96 0.42
C THR A 149 11.65 11.63 -0.64
N LEU A 150 10.83 12.60 -1.03
CA LEU A 150 9.87 12.41 -2.13
C LEU A 150 10.57 12.12 -3.47
N SER A 151 11.75 12.70 -3.71
CA SER A 151 12.57 12.42 -4.91
C SER A 151 12.92 10.95 -5.01
N GLU A 152 13.27 10.30 -3.89
CA GLU A 152 13.55 8.87 -3.87
C GLU A 152 12.32 8.02 -4.23
N TYR A 153 11.09 8.47 -3.95
CA TYR A 153 9.89 7.78 -4.44
C TYR A 153 9.61 8.09 -5.92
N ASP A 154 9.91 9.31 -6.38
CA ASP A 154 9.68 9.72 -7.76
C ASP A 154 10.63 9.02 -8.75
N GLU A 155 11.87 8.80 -8.33
CA GLU A 155 12.92 8.07 -9.09
C GLU A 155 12.77 6.55 -8.98
N HIS A 156 11.95 6.06 -8.06
CA HIS A 156 11.78 4.64 -7.82
C HIS A 156 10.70 4.04 -8.70
N ASP A 157 11.15 3.20 -9.63
CA ASP A 157 10.30 2.42 -10.52
C ASP A 157 10.35 0.93 -10.18
N GLY A 158 9.22 0.24 -10.40
CA GLY A 158 9.07 -1.19 -10.13
C GLY A 158 8.44 -1.46 -8.76
N ILE A 159 9.12 -2.27 -7.95
CA ILE A 159 8.58 -2.88 -6.72
C ILE A 159 8.48 -1.84 -5.60
N PRO A 160 7.35 -1.65 -4.91
CA PRO A 160 7.22 -0.63 -3.87
C PRO A 160 8.17 -0.84 -2.68
N PHE A 161 8.58 0.25 -2.01
CA PHE A 161 9.50 0.18 -0.86
C PHE A 161 8.97 -0.68 0.29
N TRP A 162 7.66 -0.68 0.53
CA TRP A 162 7.00 -1.51 1.54
C TRP A 162 6.90 -3.00 1.14
N TRP A 163 7.28 -3.39 -0.08
CA TRP A 163 7.39 -4.78 -0.51
C TRP A 163 8.80 -5.34 -0.38
N ALA A 164 9.82 -4.48 -0.35
CA ALA A 164 11.21 -4.90 -0.31
C ALA A 164 11.50 -5.74 0.96
N THR A 165 11.83 -7.01 0.76
CA THR A 165 12.35 -7.89 1.82
C THR A 165 13.73 -7.38 2.30
N LYS A 166 14.26 -7.95 3.39
CA LYS A 166 15.56 -7.58 3.99
C LYS A 166 16.72 -7.54 2.97
N GLU A 167 16.62 -8.22 1.83
CA GLU A 167 17.68 -8.29 0.82
C GLU A 167 17.66 -7.13 -0.19
N ASN A 168 16.50 -6.53 -0.46
CA ASN A 168 16.36 -5.46 -1.46
C ASN A 168 16.24 -4.05 -0.85
N SER A 169 16.00 -3.96 0.46
CA SER A 169 15.80 -2.67 1.15
C SER A 169 17.10 -1.99 1.58
N TYR A 170 18.23 -2.69 1.50
CA TYR A 170 19.55 -2.11 1.71
C TYR A 170 20.31 -2.13 0.39
N GLY A 171 20.48 -0.97 -0.24
CA GLY A 171 21.57 -0.69 -1.17
C GLY A 171 22.97 -0.78 -0.52
N ILE A 172 23.16 -1.69 0.45
CA ILE A 172 24.48 -2.14 0.85
C ILE A 172 24.94 -3.04 -0.30
N LYS A 173 25.72 -2.47 -1.22
CA LYS A 173 26.66 -3.27 -2.02
C LYS A 173 27.31 -4.25 -1.05
N LYS A 174 27.12 -5.56 -1.23
CA LYS A 174 28.00 -6.54 -0.59
C LYS A 174 29.42 -6.02 -0.80
N PRO A 175 30.27 -5.90 0.25
CA PRO A 175 31.69 -5.73 0.00
C PRO A 175 32.06 -6.87 -0.93
N THR A 176 32.61 -6.52 -2.09
CA THR A 176 33.23 -7.46 -2.99
C THR A 176 34.20 -8.28 -2.14
N ILE A 177 33.80 -9.49 -1.74
CA ILE A 177 34.76 -10.46 -1.28
C ILE A 177 35.57 -10.75 -2.53
N LEU A 178 36.73 -10.12 -2.60
CA LEU A 178 37.82 -10.56 -3.45
C LEU A 178 38.05 -12.03 -3.10
N ARG A 179 37.37 -12.93 -3.82
CA ARG A 179 37.96 -14.23 -4.10
C ARG A 179 39.22 -13.93 -4.90
N LYS A 180 40.32 -13.78 -4.18
CA LYS A 180 41.62 -14.20 -4.70
C LYS A 180 41.53 -15.71 -4.83
N ASP A 181 41.03 -16.15 -5.97
CA ASP A 181 41.53 -17.39 -6.55
C ASP A 181 42.68 -16.95 -7.45
N ASN A 182 43.89 -17.38 -7.09
CA ASN A 182 45.09 -17.61 -7.91
C ASN A 182 46.35 -17.46 -7.04
N GLU A 183 46.77 -18.55 -6.40
CA GLU A 183 47.91 -19.36 -6.84
C GLU A 183 47.78 -20.79 -6.27
#